data_AF-A0AAE1TTD6-F1
#
_entry.id   AF-A0AAE1TTD6-F1
#
_cell.length_a   1.000
_cell.length_b   1.000
_cell.length_c   1.000
_cell.angle_alpha   90.00
_cell.angle_beta   90.00
_cell.angle_gamma   90.00
#
_symmetry.space_group_name_H-M   'P 1'
#
loop_
_entity.id
_entity.type
_entity.pdbx_description
1 polymer ?
#
loop_
_entity_poly.entity_id
_entity_poly.type
_entity_poly.pdbx_seq_one_letter_code
_entity_poly.pdbx_strand_id
1 'polypeptide(L)'
;MDVEEYVSGEIDVLQDDKHLTVKGRVESSTGGGNTITRTFHRNFHIPNNTREEDIESALSKDGFLTIYVPKKKERVIKIELTD
;
A
#
# COMPACT_ATOMS: atom_id res chain seq x y z
N MET A 1 4.35 -4.26 6.55
CA MET A 1 5.59 -4.30 5.75
C MET A 1 6.62 -3.48 6.48
N ASP A 2 7.79 -4.06 6.75
CA ASP A 2 8.91 -3.31 7.31
C ASP A 2 9.46 -2.33 6.26
N VAL A 3 9.48 -1.05 6.63
CA VAL A 3 9.96 0.08 5.82
C VAL A 3 10.86 1.02 6.63
N GLU A 4 11.38 0.57 7.78
CA GLU A 4 12.10 1.42 8.74
C GLU A 4 13.21 2.26 8.07
N GLU A 5 14.01 1.63 7.21
CA GLU A 5 15.12 2.28 6.49
C GLU A 5 14.69 3.42 5.55
N TYR A 6 13.40 3.52 5.21
CA TYR A 6 12.87 4.47 4.22
C TYR A 6 12.02 5.59 4.84
N VAL A 7 11.78 5.55 6.16
CA VAL A 7 10.90 6.50 6.87
C VAL A 7 11.43 7.94 6.80
N SER A 8 12.75 8.13 6.68
CA SER A 8 13.35 9.46 6.51
C SER A 8 13.36 9.96 5.06
N GLY A 9 12.82 9.17 4.12
CA GLY A 9 12.71 9.49 2.71
C GLY A 9 11.27 9.60 2.26
N GLU A 10 10.97 9.02 1.10
CA GLU A 10 9.65 9.00 0.48
C GLU A 10 9.10 7.57 0.50
N ILE A 11 7.81 7.45 0.86
CA ILE A 11 7.05 6.20 0.77
C ILE A 11 5.71 6.52 0.10
N ASP A 12 5.44 5.89 -1.05
CA ASP A 12 4.20 6.04 -1.80
C ASP A 12 3.39 4.75 -1.77
N VAL A 13 2.08 4.89 -1.59
CA VAL A 13 1.10 3.81 -1.78
C VAL A 13 0.21 4.20 -2.95
N LEU A 14 0.25 3.40 -4.01
CA LEU A 14 -0.48 3.62 -5.25
C LEU A 14 -1.44 2.46 -5.49
N GLN A 15 -2.65 2.76 -5.94
CA GLN A 15 -3.64 1.75 -6.31
C GLN A 15 -3.91 1.79 -7.81
N ASP A 16 -4.08 0.61 -8.39
CA ASP A 16 -4.81 0.38 -9.64
C ASP A 16 -5.94 -0.63 -9.39
N ASP A 17 -6.78 -0.90 -10.40
CA ASP A 17 -7.98 -1.75 -10.28
C ASP A 17 -7.74 -3.11 -9.61
N LYS A 18 -6.56 -3.69 -9.75
CA LYS A 18 -6.24 -5.05 -9.27
C LYS A 18 -5.01 -5.11 -8.38
N HIS A 19 -4.25 -4.04 -8.29
CA HIS A 19 -2.98 -4.02 -7.59
C HIS A 19 -2.84 -2.83 -6.67
N LEU A 20 -2.10 -3.07 -5.60
CA LEU A 20 -1.55 -2.04 -4.75
C LEU A 20 -0.03 -2.06 -4.90
N THR A 21 0.55 -0.94 -5.30
CA THR A 21 1.99 -0.76 -5.43
C THR A 21 2.49 0.12 -4.30
N VAL A 22 3.45 -0.38 -3.53
CA VAL A 22 4.18 0.40 -2.54
C VAL A 22 5.58 0.68 -3.04
N LYS A 23 5.98 1.95 -3.02
CA LYS A 23 7.29 2.42 -3.41
C LYS A 23 7.96 3.08 -2.22
N GLY A 24 9.28 2.93 -2.11
CA GLY A 24 10.07 3.71 -1.18
C GLY A 24 11.36 4.17 -1.80
N ARG A 25 11.81 5.36 -1.43
CA ARG A 25 13.08 5.96 -1.85
C ARG A 25 13.70 6.68 -0.66
N VAL A 26 14.97 6.39 -0.38
CA VAL A 26 15.74 7.13 0.63
C VAL A 26 17.13 7.45 0.08
N GLU A 27 17.58 8.66 0.34
CA GLU A 27 18.88 9.17 -0.07
C GLU A 27 19.72 9.42 1.18
N SER A 28 20.94 8.89 1.22
CA SER A 28 21.84 8.99 2.37
C SER A 28 23.23 9.41 1.92
N SER A 29 23.79 10.46 2.52
CA SER A 29 25.18 10.84 2.27
C SER A 29 26.12 9.94 3.06
N THR A 30 27.15 9.41 2.39
CA THR A 30 28.14 8.53 3.01
C THR A 30 29.43 9.25 3.38
N GLY A 31 29.42 10.59 3.39
CA GLY A 31 30.63 11.40 3.55
C GLY A 31 31.45 11.48 2.26
N GLY A 32 32.37 12.45 2.21
CA GLY A 32 33.25 12.67 1.04
C GLY A 32 32.55 13.14 -0.23
N GLY A 33 31.32 13.68 -0.13
CA GLY A 33 30.52 14.13 -1.27
C GLY A 33 29.74 13.02 -1.98
N ASN A 34 29.80 11.78 -1.49
CA ASN A 34 29.07 10.66 -2.05
C ASN A 34 27.67 10.53 -1.45
N THR A 35 26.75 10.05 -2.29
CA THR A 35 25.35 9.79 -1.96
C THR A 35 24.96 8.39 -2.39
N ILE A 36 24.26 7.67 -1.51
CA ILE A 36 23.61 6.39 -1.80
C ILE A 36 22.11 6.61 -1.82
N THR A 37 21.47 6.21 -2.93
CA THR A 37 20.02 6.12 -3.05
C THR A 37 19.59 4.66 -2.95
N ARG A 38 18.69 4.34 -2.01
CA ARG A 38 18.02 3.04 -1.93
C ARG A 38 16.58 3.19 -2.36
N THR A 39 16.08 2.24 -3.14
CA THR A 39 14.68 2.18 -3.55
C THR A 39 14.12 0.78 -3.39
N PHE A 40 12.82 0.68 -3.12
CA PHE A 40 12.08 -0.56 -3.24
C PHE A 40 10.76 -0.34 -3.98
N HIS A 41 10.31 -1.38 -4.70
CA HIS A 41 8.97 -1.46 -5.27
C HIS A 41 8.37 -2.82 -4.91
N ARG A 42 7.19 -2.82 -4.28
CA ARG A 42 6.41 -4.04 -4.01
C ARG A 42 5.01 -3.89 -4.57
N ASN A 43 4.54 -4.93 -5.26
CA ASN A 43 3.20 -4.98 -5.84
C ASN A 43 2.42 -6.12 -5.18
N PHE A 44 1.18 -5.84 -4.77
CA PHE A 44 0.25 -6.77 -4.17
C PHE A 44 -1.02 -6.84 -5.00
N HIS A 45 -1.50 -8.04 -5.28
CA HIS A 45 -2.86 -8.20 -5.80
C HIS A 45 -3.87 -7.90 -4.71
N ILE A 46 -4.87 -7.10 -5.02
CA ILE A 46 -5.96 -6.75 -4.10
C ILE A 46 -7.29 -7.36 -4.55
N PRO A 47 -8.27 -7.49 -3.65
CA PRO A 47 -9.59 -7.98 -4.02
C PRO A 47 -10.22 -7.13 -5.13
N ASN A 48 -10.90 -7.78 -6.08
CA ASN A 48 -11.65 -7.09 -7.12
C ASN A 48 -12.72 -6.17 -6.52
N ASN A 49 -12.96 -5.03 -7.16
CA ASN A 49 -13.95 -4.04 -6.74
C ASN A 49 -13.66 -3.39 -5.37
N THR A 50 -12.39 -3.34 -4.96
CA THR A 50 -11.94 -2.47 -3.87
C THR A 50 -12.02 -1.03 -4.35
N ARG A 51 -12.72 -0.17 -3.61
CA ARG A 51 -12.75 1.27 -3.91
C ARG A 51 -11.59 1.97 -3.22
N GLU A 52 -11.02 2.98 -3.84
CA GLU A 52 -9.85 3.70 -3.32
C GLU A 52 -10.11 4.30 -1.94
N GLU A 53 -11.31 4.86 -1.75
CA GLU A 53 -11.74 5.46 -0.48
C GLU A 53 -11.91 4.46 0.67
N ASP A 54 -11.92 3.15 0.39
CA ASP A 54 -12.05 2.11 1.41
C ASP A 54 -10.67 1.54 1.83
N ILE A 55 -9.58 1.96 1.19
CA ILE A 55 -8.22 1.55 1.56
C ILE A 55 -7.68 2.48 2.65
N GLU A 56 -7.19 1.88 3.73
CA GLU A 56 -6.56 2.61 4.82
C GLU A 56 -5.09 2.21 4.93
N SER A 57 -4.23 3.16 5.30
CA SER A 57 -2.83 2.88 5.58
C SER A 57 -2.38 3.56 6.86
N ALA A 58 -1.45 2.92 7.56
CA ALA A 58 -0.86 3.43 8.79
C ALA A 58 0.61 3.03 8.87
N LEU A 59 1.48 3.98 9.20
CA LEU A 59 2.89 3.74 9.51
C LEU A 59 3.09 3.83 11.01
N SER A 60 3.59 2.75 11.62
CA SER A 60 3.91 2.72 13.04
C SER A 60 5.26 3.40 13.32
N LYS A 61 5.49 3.74 14.60
CA LYS A 61 6.74 4.41 15.04
C LYS A 61 7.99 3.54 14.87
N ASP A 62 7.83 2.23 14.91
CA ASP A 62 8.86 1.21 14.69
C ASP A 62 8.99 0.82 13.21
N GLY A 63 8.47 1.63 12.29
CA GLY A 63 8.77 1.48 10.86
C GLY A 63 7.94 0.43 10.12
N PHE A 64 6.83 -0.05 10.68
CA PHE A 64 5.93 -0.97 9.98
C PHE A 64 4.79 -0.24 9.27
N LEU A 65 4.80 -0.28 7.94
CA LEU A 65 3.67 0.14 7.12
C LEU A 65 2.61 -0.96 7.06
N THR A 66 1.42 -0.66 7.57
CA THR A 66 0.23 -1.51 7.47
C THR A 66 -0.71 -0.91 6.45
N ILE A 67 -1.18 -1.73 5.51
CA ILE A 67 -2.19 -1.33 4.52
C ILE A 67 -3.36 -2.28 4.65
N TYR A 68 -4.52 -1.72 4.96
CA TYR A 68 -5.77 -2.45 5.11
C TYR A 68 -6.60 -2.31 3.84
N VAL A 69 -6.94 -3.46 3.26
CA VAL A 69 -7.72 -3.54 2.02
C VAL A 69 -8.96 -4.40 2.31
N PRO A 70 -10.16 -3.81 2.40
CA PRO A 70 -11.35 -4.55 2.77
C PRO A 70 -11.77 -5.51 1.64
N LYS A 71 -12.13 -6.72 2.03
CA LYS A 71 -12.79 -7.66 1.13
C LYS A 71 -14.28 -7.28 1.03
N LYS A 72 -14.76 -7.03 -0.18
CA LYS A 72 -16.19 -6.82 -0.42
C LYS A 72 -16.95 -8.07 0.00
N LYS A 73 -17.97 -7.91 0.85
CA LYS A 73 -18.90 -9.01 1.15
C LYS A 73 -19.78 -9.24 -0.07
N GLU A 74 -19.90 -10.49 -0.50
CA GLU A 74 -20.88 -10.86 -1.52
C GLU A 74 -22.28 -10.51 -1.01
N ARG A 75 -23.04 -9.76 -1.81
CA ARG A 75 -24.44 -9.44 -1.50
C ARG A 75 -25.31 -10.55 -2.11
N VAL A 76 -25.96 -11.34 -1.26
CA VAL A 76 -27.02 -12.25 -1.71
C VAL A 76 -28.24 -11.41 -2.06
N ILE A 77 -28.60 -11.39 -3.36
CA ILE A 77 -29.84 -10.77 -3.83
C ILE A 77 -30.91 -11.85 -3.79
N LYS A 78 -31.83 -11.76 -2.82
CA LYS A 78 -33.02 -12.62 -2.81
C LYS A 78 -33.93 -12.18 -3.95
N ILE A 79 -34.38 -13.15 -4.75
CA ILE A 79 -35.39 -12.94 -5.78
C ILE A 79 -36.71 -13.43 -5.20
N GLU A 80 -37.72 -12.57 -5.18
CA GLU A 80 -39.09 -12.94 -4.84
C GLU A 80 -39.89 -13.06 -6.14
N LEU A 81 -40.60 -14.18 -6.30
CA LEU A 81 -41.58 -14.34 -7.37
C LEU A 81 -42.81 -13.53 -6.99
N THR A 82 -43.21 -12.61 -7.85
CA THR A 82 -44.49 -11.90 -7.74
C THR A 82 -45.50 -12.55 -8.67
N ASP A 83 -46.72 -12.77 -8.17
CA ASP A 83 -47.86 -13.29 -8.93
C ASP A 83 -48.30 -12.37 -10.07
#